data_AF-A0A7V3S0Q8-F1
#
_entry.id   AF-A0A7V3S0Q8-F1
#
_cell.length_a   1.000
_cell.length_b   1.000
_cell.length_c   1.000
_cell.angle_alpha   90.00
_cell.angle_beta   90.00
_cell.angle_gamma   90.00
#
_symmetry.space_group_name_H-M   'P 1'
#
loop_
_entity.id
_entity.type
_entity.pdbx_description
1 polymer ?
#
loop_
_entity_poly.entity_id
_entity_poly.type
_entity_poly.pdbx_seq_one_letter_code
_entity_poly.pdbx_strand_id
1 'polypeptide(L)' 'MKLKWNGHASFTLSSDSGLCIITDPYEPGGFGGAIAHAAIPDRADIVLVSHEHGDHNFVKQLQGSPLVVRGSQEL' A
#
# COMPACT_ATOMS: atom_id res chain seq x y z
N MET A 1 9.56 3.68 16.02
CA MET A 1 9.08 2.95 14.81
C MET A 1 7.81 2.17 15.14
N LYS A 2 6.78 2.21 14.29
CA LYS A 2 5.54 1.44 14.42
C LYS A 2 5.19 0.73 13.12
N LEU A 3 4.59 -0.44 13.25
CA LEU A 3 4.06 -1.24 12.14
C LEU A 3 2.54 -1.39 12.32
N LYS A 4 1.78 -1.11 11.27
CA LYS A 4 0.34 -1.34 11.18
C LYS A 4 0.08 -2.28 10.01
N TRP A 5 -0.68 -3.34 10.24
CA TRP A 5 -1.22 -4.16 9.15
C TRP A 5 -2.53 -3.55 8.67
N ASN A 6 -2.65 -3.32 7.36
CA ASN A 6 -3.84 -2.73 6.76
C ASN A 6 -4.83 -3.78 6.27
N GLY A 7 -4.35 -4.98 5.92
CA GLY A 7 -5.10 -6.02 5.24
C GLY A 7 -4.33 -6.55 4.03
N HIS A 8 -4.68 -7.74 3.53
CA HIS A 8 -3.98 -8.41 2.42
C HIS A 8 -2.44 -8.40 2.62
N ALA A 9 -1.68 -7.99 1.61
CA ALA A 9 -0.23 -7.79 1.64
C ALA A 9 0.22 -6.38 2.07
N SER A 10 -0.70 -5.54 2.58
CA SER A 10 -0.41 -4.14 2.87
C SER A 10 -0.07 -3.86 4.33
N PHE A 11 1.03 -3.13 4.53
CA PHE A 11 1.49 -2.65 5.82
C PHE A 11 1.86 -1.17 5.74
N THR A 12 1.59 -0.42 6.82
CA THR A 12 2.09 0.93 7.04
C THR A 12 3.24 0.88 8.05
N LEU A 13 4.43 1.33 7.65
CA LEU A 13 5.59 1.51 8.50
C LEU A 13 5.78 3.00 8.78
N SER A 14 5.84 3.37 10.05
CA SER A 14 6.07 4.76 10.46
C SER A 14 7.32 4.90 11.33
N SER A 15 8.18 5.86 10.99
CA SER A 15 9.31 6.26 11.82
C SER A 15 8.91 7.32 12.83
N ASP A 16 9.73 7.49 13.88
CA ASP A 16 9.50 8.55 14.88
C ASP A 16 9.81 9.95 14.31
N SER A 17 10.53 10.02 13.17
CA SER A 17 10.75 11.26 12.40
C SER A 17 9.60 11.59 11.43
N GLY A 18 8.56 10.76 11.36
CA GLY A 18 7.37 11.01 10.56
C GLY A 18 7.37 10.38 9.16
N LEU A 19 8.44 9.67 8.74
CA LEU A 19 8.46 8.92 7.49
C LEU A 19 7.39 7.84 7.50
N CYS A 20 6.60 7.76 6.44
CA CYS A 20 5.53 6.79 6.26
C CYS A 20 5.71 5.99 4.97
N ILE A 21 5.89 4.67 5.09
CA ILE A 21 6.03 3.74 3.97
C ILE A 21 4.81 2.83 3.96
N ILE A 22 4.19 2.66 2.80
CA ILE A 22 3.09 1.70 2.61
C ILE A 22 3.52 0.62 1.61
N THR A 23 3.28 -0.64 1.93
CA THR A 23 3.50 -1.76 1.01
C THR A 23 2.19 -2.18 0.36
N ASP A 24 2.28 -2.64 -0.89
CA ASP A 24 1.25 -3.32 -1.66
C ASP A 24 -0.19 -2.85 -1.39
N PRO A 25 -0.52 -1.56 -1.63
CA PRO A 25 -1.87 -1.07 -1.39
C PRO A 25 -2.86 -1.83 -2.28
N TYR A 26 -3.95 -2.31 -1.68
CA TYR A 26 -5.01 -3.04 -2.37
C TYR A 26 -6.20 -2.15 -2.70
N GLU A 27 -7.00 -2.51 -3.72
CA GLU A 27 -8.30 -1.90 -3.96
C GLU A 27 -9.35 -2.43 -2.97
N PRO A 28 -9.95 -1.58 -2.11
CA PRO A 28 -10.98 -2.00 -1.17
C PRO A 28 -12.22 -2.52 -1.92
N GLY A 29 -12.70 -3.71 -1.56
CA GLY A 29 -13.79 -4.35 -2.27
C GLY A 29 -13.41 -4.89 -3.66
N GLY A 30 -12.11 -4.90 -4.01
CA GLY A 30 -11.60 -5.47 -5.25
C GLY A 30 -12.02 -6.93 -5.45
N PHE A 31 -12.03 -7.37 -6.70
CA PHE A 31 -12.34 -8.75 -7.10
C PHE A 31 -13.72 -9.23 -6.62
N GLY A 32 -14.73 -8.37 -6.74
CA GLY A 32 -16.09 -8.70 -6.30
C GLY A 32 -16.23 -8.80 -4.78
N GLY A 33 -15.44 -8.04 -4.03
CA GLY A 33 -15.46 -8.02 -2.56
C GLY A 33 -14.53 -9.04 -1.90
N ALA A 34 -13.72 -9.78 -2.66
CA ALA A 34 -12.75 -10.73 -2.09
C ALA A 34 -11.70 -10.02 -1.21
N ILE A 35 -11.33 -8.77 -1.57
CA ILE A 35 -10.54 -7.90 -0.70
C ILE A 35 -11.48 -7.19 0.27
N ALA A 36 -11.89 -7.91 1.32
CA ALA A 36 -12.85 -7.46 2.32
C ALA A 36 -12.20 -6.58 3.43
N HIS A 37 -11.29 -5.70 3.04
CA HIS A 37 -10.63 -4.77 3.94
C HIS A 37 -11.02 -3.32 3.61
N ALA A 38 -11.07 -2.47 4.65
CA ALA A 38 -11.37 -1.05 4.49
C ALA A 38 -10.28 -0.33 3.67
N ALA A 39 -10.65 0.83 3.12
CA ALA A 39 -9.69 1.74 2.50
C ALA A 39 -8.58 2.12 3.49
N ILE A 40 -7.36 2.26 2.96
CA ILE A 40 -6.20 2.68 3.73
C ILE A 40 -6.24 4.21 3.81
N PRO A 41 -6.56 4.82 4.96
CA PRO A 41 -6.72 6.28 5.07
C PRO A 41 -5.39 7.00 5.30
N ASP A 42 -4.28 6.27 5.25
CA ASP A 42 -2.96 6.74 5.64
C ASP A 42 -2.30 7.54 4.50
N ARG A 43 -1.52 8.56 4.86
CA ARG A 43 -0.56 9.20 3.95
C ARG A 43 0.61 8.27 3.65
N ALA A 44 1.20 8.38 2.48
CA ALA A 44 2.46 7.72 2.15
C ALA A 44 3.49 8.74 1.64
N ASP A 45 4.72 8.62 2.12
CA ASP A 45 5.87 9.29 1.53
C ASP A 45 6.57 8.36 0.51
N ILE A 46 6.54 7.05 0.77
CA ILE A 46 7.04 6.00 -0.13
C ILE A 46 5.98 4.90 -0.22
N VAL A 47 5.76 4.37 -1.42
CA VAL A 47 4.95 3.18 -1.64
C VAL A 47 5.79 2.10 -2.31
N LEU A 48 5.81 0.91 -1.72
CA LEU A 48 6.44 -0.26 -2.30
C LEU A 48 5.36 -1.10 -2.98
N VAL A 49 5.54 -1.37 -4.27
CA VAL A 49 4.66 -2.24 -5.07
C VAL A 49 5.46 -3.45 -5.50
N SER A 50 5.11 -4.63 -4.99
CA SER A 50 5.81 -5.88 -5.32
C SER A 50 5.60 -6.28 -6.79
N HIS A 51 4.38 -6.15 -7.31
CA HIS A 51 4.01 -6.45 -8.70
C HIS A 51 2.72 -5.74 -9.12
N GLU A 52 2.39 -5.77 -10.42
CA GLU A 52 1.35 -4.90 -11.01
C GLU A 52 -0.06 -5.51 -11.06
N HIS A 53 -0.42 -6.35 -10.09
CA HIS A 53 -1.81 -6.78 -9.92
C HIS A 53 -2.60 -5.78 -9.08
N GLY A 54 -3.92 -5.69 -9.33
CA GLY A 54 -4.80 -4.70 -8.70
C GLY A 54 -4.97 -4.86 -7.18
N ASP A 55 -4.65 -6.04 -6.64
CA ASP A 55 -4.59 -6.31 -5.21
C ASP A 55 -3.27 -5.87 -4.57
N HIS A 56 -2.27 -5.41 -5.33
CA HIS A 56 -0.96 -4.98 -4.84
C HIS A 56 -0.53 -3.57 -5.28
N ASN A 57 -1.23 -2.91 -6.22
CA ASN A 57 -0.74 -1.65 -6.80
C ASN A 57 -1.74 -0.47 -6.76
N PHE A 58 -2.71 -0.48 -5.85
CA PHE A 58 -3.75 0.53 -5.73
C PHE A 58 -3.27 1.84 -5.06
N VAL A 59 -2.17 2.40 -5.58
CA VAL A 59 -1.50 3.61 -5.08
C VAL A 59 -2.42 4.83 -5.06
N LYS A 60 -3.33 4.93 -6.04
CA LYS A 60 -4.17 6.12 -6.27
C LYS A 60 -5.08 6.50 -5.09
N GLN A 61 -5.35 5.60 -4.15
CA GLN A 61 -6.19 5.91 -2.98
C GLN A 61 -5.41 6.59 -1.84
N LEU A 62 -4.08 6.45 -1.84
CA LEU A 62 -3.25 6.91 -0.73
C LEU A 62 -3.12 8.43 -0.75
N GLN A 63 -3.06 9.02 0.44
CA GLN A 63 -2.87 10.47 0.56
C GLN A 63 -1.39 10.84 0.38
N GLY A 64 -1.14 12.08 -0.07
CA GLY A 64 0.20 12.62 -0.27
C GLY A 64 0.70 12.48 -1.71
N SER A 65 2.01 12.63 -1.88
CA SER A 65 2.70 12.54 -3.17
C SER A 65 3.85 11.54 -3.06
N PRO A 66 3.55 10.22 -2.95
CA PRO A 66 4.58 9.24 -2.63
C PRO A 66 5.56 9.01 -3.77
N LEU A 67 6.81 8.72 -3.41
CA LEU A 67 7.72 8.02 -4.30
C LEU A 67 7.27 6.56 -4.43
N VAL A 68 6.93 6.12 -5.64
CA VAL A 68 6.52 4.74 -5.89
C VAL A 68 7.72 3.92 -6.36
N VAL A 69 8.09 2.92 -5.57
CA VAL A 69 9.14 1.95 -5.89
C VAL A 69 8.48 0.64 -6.29
N ARG A 70 8.79 0.17 -7.49
CA ARG A 70 8.19 -1.03 -8.08
C ARG A 70 9.23 -2.14 -8.13
N GLY A 71 8.83 -3.36 -7.77
CA GLY A 71 9.64 -4.57 -7.92
C GLY A 71 10.05 -4.77 -9.38
N SER A 72 11.16 -5.49 -9.61
CA SER A 72 11.52 -5.95 -10.95
C SER A 72 10.38 -6.82 -11.49
N GLN A 73 9.92 -6.56 -12.72
CA GLN A 73 8.88 -7.36 -13.35
C GLN A 73 9.25 -8.85 -13.28
N GLU A 74 8.30 -9.71 -12.90
CA GLU A 74 8.43 -11.14 -13.12
C GLU A 74 8.55 -11.35 -14.64
N LEU A 75 9.66 -11.94 -15.09
CA LEU A 75 9.94 -12.27 -16.49
C LEU A 75 9.09 -13.46 -16.96
#